data_AF-A0AAU6IUU4-F1
#
_entry.id   AF-A0AAU6IUU4-F1
#
_cell.length_a   1.000
_cell.length_b   1.000
_cell.length_c   1.000
_cell.angle_alpha   90.00
_cell.angle_beta   90.00
_cell.angle_gamma   90.00
#
_symmetry.space_group_name_H-M   'P 1'
#
loop_
_entity.id
_entity.type
_entity.pdbx_description
1 polymer ?
#
loop_
_entity_poly.entity_id
_entity_poly.type
_entity_poly.pdbx_seq_one_letter_code
_entity_poly.pdbx_strand_id
1 'polypeptide(L)'
;MSIDPGLIDPFLPAGKEIEVQKKTPVPSRTRCQVNVDGKVAFIASQEWWERGDTITDVAASHTRIDADKSADGEKYLYSGTGGFGRAGSCTNTQHPEHALFTVAQVFSDGHKDAPAMRRLITAYTKSVERSSVCR
;
A
#
# COMPACT_ATOMS: atom_id res chain seq x y z
N MET A 1 4.95 2.93 13.74
CA MET A 1 4.21 1.95 12.92
C MET A 1 5.22 0.92 12.47
N SER A 2 4.96 -0.37 12.72
CA SER A 2 5.86 -1.45 12.32
C SER A 2 5.03 -2.57 11.70
N ILE A 3 5.56 -3.18 10.65
CA ILE A 3 5.06 -4.42 10.06
C ILE A 3 6.24 -5.39 10.02
N ASP A 4 5.94 -6.69 10.01
CA ASP A 4 6.97 -7.71 9.84
C ASP A 4 7.68 -7.51 8.49
N PRO A 5 9.01 -7.27 8.48
CA PRO A 5 9.78 -7.14 7.24
C PRO A 5 9.64 -8.37 6.33
N GLY A 6 9.45 -9.57 6.88
CA GLY A 6 9.28 -10.78 6.08
C GLY A 6 8.04 -10.78 5.17
N LEU A 7 7.11 -9.85 5.38
CA LEU A 7 5.94 -9.69 4.50
C LEU A 7 6.29 -9.04 3.16
N ILE A 8 7.43 -8.34 3.05
CA ILE A 8 7.85 -7.72 1.79
C ILE A 8 8.83 -8.59 0.99
N ASP A 9 9.52 -9.53 1.64
CA ASP A 9 10.53 -10.40 1.01
C ASP A 9 10.07 -11.07 -0.30
N PRO A 10 8.83 -11.59 -0.42
CA PRO A 10 8.38 -12.22 -1.69
C PRO A 10 8.39 -11.26 -2.88
N PHE A 11 8.35 -9.95 -2.63
CA PHE A 11 8.26 -8.88 -3.63
C PHE A 11 9.60 -8.23 -3.95
N LEU A 12 10.65 -8.61 -3.23
CA LEU A 12 11.98 -8.03 -3.42
C LEU A 12 12.83 -8.96 -4.29
N PRO A 13 13.54 -8.42 -5.29
CA PRO A 13 14.54 -9.17 -6.02
C PRO A 13 15.74 -9.45 -5.12
N ALA A 14 16.53 -10.46 -5.49
CA ALA A 14 17.85 -10.65 -4.91
C ALA A 14 18.71 -9.41 -5.19
N GLY A 15 19.52 -9.01 -4.22
CA GLY A 15 20.43 -7.88 -4.35
C GLY A 15 21.40 -7.80 -3.17
N LYS A 16 22.27 -6.81 -3.21
CA LYS A 16 23.32 -6.60 -2.20
C LYS A 16 22.98 -5.46 -1.25
N GLU A 17 22.25 -4.47 -1.75
CA GLU A 17 21.93 -3.26 -1.01
C GLU A 17 20.42 -2.98 -1.05
N ILE A 18 19.88 -2.58 0.10
CA ILE A 18 18.49 -2.15 0.25
C ILE A 18 18.50 -0.71 0.77
N GLU A 19 17.78 0.16 0.07
CA GLU A 19 17.58 1.54 0.46
C GLU A 19 16.08 1.82 0.62
N VAL A 20 15.68 2.51 1.69
CA VAL A 20 14.29 2.88 1.95
C VAL A 20 14.16 4.40 2.00
N GLN A 21 13.32 4.95 1.12
CA GLN A 21 13.08 6.39 1.02
C GLN A 21 11.62 6.70 1.35
N LYS A 22 11.40 7.56 2.36
CA LYS A 22 10.10 8.16 2.61
C LYS A 22 9.94 9.42 1.74
N LYS A 23 8.82 9.53 1.03
CA LYS A 23 8.48 10.67 0.16
C LYS A 23 7.05 11.13 0.43
N THR A 24 6.82 12.44 0.37
CA THR A 24 5.48 13.04 0.45
C THR A 24 5.27 13.88 -0.81
N PRO A 25 4.89 13.26 -1.94
CA PRO A 25 4.78 13.97 -3.22
C PRO A 25 3.70 15.06 -3.23
N VAL A 26 2.62 14.85 -2.47
CA VAL A 26 1.53 15.81 -2.24
C VAL A 26 1.06 15.70 -0.79
N PRO A 27 0.41 16.72 -0.22
CA PRO A 27 -0.05 16.67 1.18
C PRO A 27 -0.96 15.47 1.50
N SER A 28 -1.79 15.03 0.55
CA SER A 28 -2.69 13.88 0.70
C SER A 28 -2.01 12.51 0.55
N ARG A 29 -0.71 12.44 0.24
CA ARG A 29 -0.02 11.18 -0.07
C ARG A 29 1.35 11.09 0.59
N THR A 30 1.53 10.06 1.40
CA THR A 30 2.85 9.64 1.88
C THR A 30 3.20 8.29 1.28
N ARG A 31 4.41 8.12 0.75
CA ARG A 31 4.89 6.84 0.22
C ARG A 31 6.26 6.46 0.77
N CYS A 32 6.45 5.17 0.99
CA CYS A 32 7.74 4.54 1.23
C CYS A 32 8.15 3.79 -0.04
N GLN A 33 9.31 4.12 -0.58
CA GLN A 33 9.91 3.48 -1.74
C GLN A 33 11.08 2.63 -1.27
N VAL A 34 11.11 1.36 -1.66
CA VAL A 34 12.20 0.42 -1.42
C VAL A 34 12.96 0.23 -2.73
N ASN A 35 14.26 0.50 -2.69
CA ASN A 35 15.17 0.24 -3.79
C ASN A 35 16.06 -0.96 -3.44
N VAL A 36 16.28 -1.84 -4.42
CA VAL A 36 17.28 -2.92 -4.36
C VAL A 36 18.31 -2.65 -5.43
N ASP A 37 19.58 -2.56 -5.04
CA ASP A 37 20.70 -2.23 -5.93
C ASP A 37 20.42 -0.99 -6.81
N GLY A 38 19.84 0.06 -6.21
CA GLY A 38 19.53 1.33 -6.87
C GLY A 38 18.27 1.31 -7.77
N LYS A 39 17.55 0.19 -7.89
CA LYS A 39 16.31 0.08 -8.67
C LYS A 39 15.10 -0.01 -7.77
N VAL A 40 14.00 0.65 -8.14
CA VAL A 40 12.74 0.57 -7.40
C VAL A 40 12.22 -0.87 -7.44
N ALA A 41 12.11 -1.50 -6.28
CA ALA A 41 11.58 -2.85 -6.15
C ALA A 41 10.13 -2.84 -5.65
N PHE A 42 9.81 -1.93 -4.72
CA PHE A 42 8.51 -1.91 -4.06
C PHE A 42 8.14 -0.49 -3.61
N ILE A 43 6.86 -0.16 -3.66
CA ILE A 43 6.31 1.09 -3.10
C ILE A 43 5.10 0.76 -2.25
N ALA A 44 5.05 1.30 -1.03
CA ALA A 44 3.84 1.37 -0.23
C ALA A 44 3.42 2.83 -0.04
N SER A 45 2.13 3.14 -0.18
CA SER A 45 1.59 4.49 0.05
C SER A 45 0.40 4.49 1.00
N GLN A 46 0.25 5.64 1.65
CA GLN A 46 -0.90 6.09 2.42
C GLN A 46 -1.50 7.26 1.65
N GLU A 47 -2.77 7.16 1.31
CA GLU A 47 -3.44 8.11 0.42
C GLU A 47 -4.77 8.55 0.99
N TRP A 48 -4.93 9.85 1.17
CA TRP A 48 -6.18 10.47 1.56
C TRP A 48 -6.97 10.81 0.30
N TRP A 49 -8.15 10.19 0.17
CA TRP A 49 -9.10 10.36 -0.92
C TRP A 49 -10.42 10.90 -0.39
N GLU A 50 -11.30 11.44 -1.22
CA GLU A 50 -12.58 11.95 -0.74
C GLU A 50 -13.36 10.84 -0.04
N ARG A 51 -14.11 11.18 1.02
CA ARG A 51 -14.82 10.17 1.83
C ARG A 51 -15.77 9.28 1.03
N GLY A 52 -16.32 9.81 -0.06
CA GLY A 52 -17.20 9.10 -0.99
C GLY A 52 -16.47 8.11 -1.91
N ASP A 53 -15.15 8.27 -2.08
CA ASP A 53 -14.35 7.41 -2.95
C ASP A 53 -14.30 5.98 -2.42
N THR A 54 -14.36 5.05 -3.37
CA THR A 54 -14.28 3.61 -3.14
C THR A 54 -12.86 3.10 -3.35
N ILE A 55 -12.60 1.87 -2.91
CA ILE A 55 -11.32 1.21 -3.18
C ILE A 55 -11.08 1.02 -4.69
N THR A 56 -12.16 0.92 -5.48
CA THR A 56 -12.11 0.80 -6.94
C THR A 56 -11.69 2.10 -7.61
N ASP A 57 -12.13 3.25 -7.09
CA ASP A 57 -11.70 4.58 -7.58
C ASP A 57 -10.19 4.77 -7.36
N VAL A 58 -9.70 4.38 -6.17
CA VAL A 58 -8.27 4.39 -5.88
C VAL A 58 -7.51 3.42 -6.78
N ALA A 59 -8.05 2.22 -7.03
CA ALA A 59 -7.43 1.24 -7.91
C ALA A 59 -7.32 1.74 -9.36
N ALA A 60 -8.35 2.43 -9.86
CA ALA A 60 -8.36 3.02 -11.20
C ALA A 60 -7.24 4.06 -11.40
N SER A 61 -6.81 4.75 -10.33
CA SER A 61 -5.68 5.69 -10.36
C SER A 61 -4.29 5.02 -10.41
N HIS A 62 -4.22 3.69 -10.23
CA HIS A 62 -2.99 2.91 -10.14
C HIS A 62 -2.90 1.87 -11.27
N THR A 63 -2.68 2.34 -12.49
CA THR A 63 -2.69 1.53 -13.72
C THR A 63 -1.70 0.37 -13.79
N ARG A 64 -0.74 0.29 -12.86
CA ARG A 64 0.22 -0.83 -12.76
C ARG A 64 -0.32 -2.03 -11.96
N ILE A 65 -1.37 -1.83 -11.18
CA ILE A 65 -1.99 -2.89 -10.40
C ILE A 65 -3.26 -3.32 -11.14
N ASP A 66 -3.22 -4.51 -11.72
CA ASP A 66 -4.41 -5.16 -12.23
C ASP A 66 -4.98 -6.02 -11.10
N ALA A 67 -5.75 -5.40 -10.20
CA ALA A 67 -6.32 -6.08 -9.04
C ALA A 67 -7.58 -6.85 -9.44
N ASP A 68 -7.50 -8.18 -9.41
CA ASP A 68 -8.56 -9.10 -9.84
C ASP A 68 -9.26 -9.80 -8.66
N LYS A 69 -8.74 -9.65 -7.44
CA LYS A 69 -9.24 -10.34 -6.23
C LYS A 69 -9.66 -9.34 -5.17
N SER A 70 -10.71 -9.69 -4.43
CA SER A 70 -11.21 -8.93 -3.28
C SER A 70 -11.19 -9.78 -1.99
N ALA A 71 -11.16 -9.11 -0.85
CA ALA A 71 -11.31 -9.75 0.46
C ALA A 71 -12.02 -8.82 1.46
N ASP A 72 -12.59 -9.44 2.50
CA ASP A 72 -13.26 -8.78 3.64
C ASP A 72 -14.31 -7.74 3.22
N GLY A 73 -15.23 -8.12 2.32
CA GLY A 73 -16.30 -7.24 1.85
C GLY A 73 -15.79 -6.01 1.09
N GLU A 74 -14.86 -6.21 0.17
CA GLU A 74 -14.22 -5.16 -0.64
C GLU A 74 -13.38 -4.15 0.17
N LYS A 75 -13.05 -4.46 1.43
CA LYS A 75 -12.07 -3.68 2.20
C LYS A 75 -10.67 -3.77 1.59
N TYR A 76 -10.37 -4.86 0.89
CA TYR A 76 -9.11 -5.06 0.19
C TYR A 76 -9.33 -5.50 -1.24
N LEU A 77 -8.54 -4.95 -2.15
CA LEU A 77 -8.37 -5.42 -3.53
C LEU A 77 -6.90 -5.79 -3.73
N TYR A 78 -6.60 -6.87 -4.43
CA TYR A 78 -5.21 -7.28 -4.62
C TYR A 78 -5.03 -8.17 -5.85
N SER A 79 -3.78 -8.25 -6.29
CA SER A 79 -3.27 -9.23 -7.24
C SER A 79 -1.82 -9.56 -6.91
N GLY A 80 -1.11 -10.24 -7.80
CA GLY A 80 0.31 -10.54 -7.60
C GLY A 80 1.22 -9.30 -7.64
N THR A 81 0.83 -8.23 -8.34
CA THR A 81 1.66 -7.03 -8.54
C THR A 81 1.33 -5.88 -7.59
N GLY A 82 0.25 -5.98 -6.82
CA GLY A 82 -0.10 -4.95 -5.87
C GLY A 82 -1.40 -5.20 -5.14
N GLY A 83 -1.68 -4.32 -4.19
CA GLY A 83 -2.86 -4.39 -3.35
C GLY A 83 -3.27 -3.03 -2.83
N PHE A 84 -4.56 -2.93 -2.54
CA PHE A 84 -5.25 -1.79 -1.98
C PHE A 84 -5.94 -2.21 -0.69
N GLY A 85 -5.96 -1.32 0.29
CA GLY A 85 -6.70 -1.50 1.52
C GLY A 85 -7.35 -0.21 1.97
N ARG A 86 -8.64 -0.27 2.30
CA ARG A 86 -9.36 0.86 2.90
C ARG A 86 -9.21 0.81 4.42
N ALA A 87 -8.64 1.84 5.02
CA ALA A 87 -8.57 1.96 6.47
C ALA A 87 -9.97 2.25 7.03
N GLY A 88 -10.46 1.38 7.92
CA GLY A 88 -11.74 1.55 8.58
C GLY A 88 -11.69 2.68 9.62
N SER A 89 -12.75 3.47 9.69
CA SER A 89 -13.00 4.54 10.68
C SER A 89 -11.78 5.40 11.04
N CYS A 90 -10.89 5.64 10.06
CA CYS A 90 -9.74 6.49 10.21
C CYS A 90 -10.18 7.95 10.00
N THR A 91 -9.99 8.78 11.01
CA THR A 91 -10.28 10.22 10.94
C THR A 91 -9.02 10.99 11.24
N ASN A 92 -8.80 12.10 10.55
CA ASN A 92 -7.65 12.97 10.75
C ASN A 92 -8.10 14.42 10.62
N THR A 93 -7.68 15.27 11.55
CA THR A 93 -8.06 16.70 11.58
C THR A 93 -7.56 17.48 10.38
N GLN A 94 -6.47 17.05 9.74
CA GLN A 94 -5.95 17.62 8.49
C GLN A 94 -6.76 17.17 7.26
N HIS A 95 -7.48 16.06 7.37
CA HIS A 95 -8.26 15.46 6.28
C HIS A 95 -9.67 15.06 6.74
N PRO A 96 -10.49 16.01 7.25
CA PRO A 96 -11.75 15.71 7.92
C PRO A 96 -12.83 15.16 6.99
N GLU A 97 -12.73 15.38 5.68
CA GLU A 97 -13.67 14.88 4.65
C GLU A 97 -13.08 13.77 3.79
N HIS A 98 -11.99 13.14 4.23
CA HIS A 98 -11.30 12.12 3.46
C HIS A 98 -11.36 10.74 4.14
N ALA A 99 -11.22 9.71 3.33
CA ALA A 99 -10.94 8.36 3.77
C ALA A 99 -9.47 8.01 3.48
N LEU A 100 -8.85 7.26 4.38
CA LEU A 100 -7.48 6.80 4.20
C LEU A 100 -7.46 5.44 3.50
N PHE A 101 -6.68 5.39 2.44
CA PHE A 101 -6.38 4.18 1.70
C PHE A 101 -4.89 3.87 1.81
N THR A 102 -4.58 2.59 1.67
CA THR A 102 -3.22 2.09 1.57
C THR A 102 -3.05 1.37 0.26
N VAL A 103 -1.86 1.52 -0.34
CA VAL A 103 -1.51 0.87 -1.60
C VAL A 103 -0.14 0.22 -1.45
N ALA A 104 0.01 -0.97 -2.00
CA ALA A 104 1.28 -1.69 -2.13
C ALA A 104 1.48 -2.04 -3.60
N GLN A 105 2.65 -1.72 -4.15
CA GLN A 105 2.99 -1.88 -5.57
C GLN A 105 4.35 -2.54 -5.72
N VAL A 106 4.40 -3.60 -6.52
CA VAL A 106 5.63 -4.31 -6.89
C VAL A 106 6.14 -3.75 -8.22
N PHE A 107 7.42 -3.38 -8.25
CA PHE A 107 8.12 -2.87 -9.43
C PHE A 107 9.19 -3.83 -9.95
N SER A 108 9.53 -4.86 -9.18
CA SER A 108 10.45 -5.91 -9.57
C SER A 108 9.78 -6.95 -10.49
N ASP A 109 10.48 -7.33 -11.55
CA ASP A 109 9.98 -8.32 -12.50
C ASP A 109 10.04 -9.73 -11.91
N GLY A 110 9.01 -10.54 -12.16
CA GLY A 110 8.96 -11.94 -11.72
C GLY A 110 8.53 -12.17 -10.26
N HIS A 111 8.32 -11.10 -9.48
CA HIS A 111 7.96 -11.17 -8.07
C HIS A 111 6.45 -10.97 -7.83
N LYS A 112 5.63 -11.83 -8.44
CA LYS A 112 4.16 -11.76 -8.33
C LYS A 112 3.63 -12.84 -7.39
N ASP A 113 3.00 -12.44 -6.28
CA ASP A 113 2.41 -13.37 -5.31
C ASP A 113 1.14 -12.80 -4.68
N ALA A 114 -0.02 -13.22 -5.19
CA ALA A 114 -1.31 -12.72 -4.72
C ALA A 114 -1.65 -13.15 -3.26
N PRO A 115 -1.44 -14.42 -2.85
CA PRO A 115 -1.58 -14.82 -1.44
C PRO A 115 -0.70 -14.01 -0.47
N ALA A 116 0.57 -13.77 -0.82
CA ALA A 116 1.45 -12.93 -0.02
C ALA A 116 0.97 -11.48 -0.02
N MET A 117 0.51 -10.96 -1.16
CA MET A 117 0.06 -9.56 -1.27
C MET A 117 -1.17 -9.32 -0.41
N ARG A 118 -2.11 -10.27 -0.38
CA ARG A 118 -3.25 -10.24 0.54
C ARG A 118 -2.80 -10.10 2.00
N ARG A 119 -1.82 -10.90 2.43
CA ARG A 119 -1.29 -10.84 3.81
C ARG A 119 -0.63 -9.49 4.08
N LEU A 120 0.22 -9.04 3.15
CA LEU A 120 0.93 -7.77 3.25
C LEU A 120 -0.04 -6.58 3.33
N ILE A 121 -0.96 -6.42 2.38
CA ILE A 121 -1.87 -5.26 2.36
C ILE A 121 -2.80 -5.24 3.57
N THR A 122 -3.25 -6.40 4.03
CA THR A 122 -4.07 -6.53 5.25
C THR A 122 -3.28 -6.10 6.48
N ALA A 123 -2.06 -6.59 6.64
CA ALA A 123 -1.21 -6.25 7.78
C ALA A 123 -0.80 -4.77 7.77
N TYR A 124 -0.46 -4.25 6.59
CA TYR A 124 -0.11 -2.86 6.39
C TYR A 124 -1.27 -1.92 6.73
N THR A 125 -2.46 -2.16 6.16
CA THR A 125 -3.67 -1.36 6.45
C THR A 125 -3.98 -1.34 7.94
N LYS A 126 -3.98 -2.51 8.60
CA LYS A 126 -4.22 -2.61 10.05
C LYS A 126 -3.14 -1.90 10.88
N SER A 127 -1.89 -1.89 10.42
CA SER A 127 -0.81 -1.16 11.09
C SER A 127 -1.00 0.35 10.96
N VAL A 128 -1.46 0.82 9.79
CA VAL A 128 -1.80 2.23 9.55
C VAL A 128 -2.98 2.68 10.42
N GLU A 129 -4.06 1.88 10.47
CA GLU A 129 -5.25 2.14 11.31
C GLU A 129 -4.89 2.36 12.79
N ARG A 130 -3.88 1.63 13.30
CA ARG A 130 -3.43 1.74 14.70
C ARG A 130 -2.38 2.83 14.92
N SER A 131 -1.90 3.46 13.86
CA SER A 131 -0.85 4.48 13.94
C SER A 131 -1.40 5.84 14.37
N SER A 132 -0.52 6.83 14.54
CA SER A 132 -0.92 8.22 14.75
C SER A 132 -1.47 8.89 13.50
N VAL A 133 -1.42 8.24 12.33
CA VAL A 133 -1.99 8.80 11.09
C VAL A 133 -3.51 8.84 11.14
N CYS A 134 -4.11 7.89 11.87
CA CYS A 134 -5.56 7.74 12.04
C CYS A 134 -6.10 8.27 13.38
N ARG A 135 -5.34 9.16 14.04
CA ARG A 135 -5.70 9.75 15.35
C ARG A 135 -5.43 11.24 15.36
#